data_AF-A8MXH2-F1
#
_entry.id   AF-A8MXH2-F1
#
_cell.length_a   1.000
_cell.length_b   1.000
_cell.length_c   1.000
_cell.angle_alpha   90.00
_cell.angle_beta   90.00
_cell.angle_gamma   90.00
#
_symmetry.space_group_name_H-M   'P 1'
#
loop_
_entity.id
_entity.type
_entity.pdbx_description
1 polymer ?
#
loop_
_entity_poly.entity_id
_entity_poly.type
_entity_poly.pdbx_seq_one_letter_code
_entity_poly.pdbx_strand_id
1 'polypeptide(L)'
;MQNPRVLAALQERLDNVPHTPSSYIETLPKAVKRRINALKQLQVRCAHIEAKFYEEVHDLERKYAALYQPLFDKRREFITGDVEPTDAESEWHSENEEEEKLAGDMKSKVVVTEKAAATAEEPDPKGIPEFWFTIFRNVDMLSELVQEYDEPILKH
;
A
#
# COMPACT_ATOMS: atom_id res chain seq x y z
N MET A 1 -2.91 30.27 -7.38
CA MET A 1 -4.29 29.77 -7.29
C MET A 1 -4.72 29.26 -8.66
N GLN A 2 -4.49 27.98 -8.94
CA GLN A 2 -5.04 27.31 -10.12
C GLN A 2 -6.55 27.29 -9.97
N ASN A 3 -7.24 27.93 -10.90
CA ASN A 3 -8.66 28.21 -10.78
C ASN A 3 -9.44 26.88 -10.87
N PRO A 4 -10.03 26.37 -9.77
CA PRO A 4 -10.60 25.02 -9.73
C PRO A 4 -11.75 24.84 -10.72
N ARG A 5 -12.42 25.95 -11.10
CA ARG A 5 -13.44 25.97 -12.15
C ARG A 5 -12.87 25.74 -13.55
N VAL A 6 -11.62 26.14 -13.79
CA VAL A 6 -10.94 25.92 -15.08
C VAL A 6 -10.50 24.46 -15.21
N LEU A 7 -10.03 23.85 -14.12
CA LEU A 7 -9.71 22.42 -14.08
C LEU A 7 -10.97 21.56 -14.23
N ALA A 8 -12.05 21.91 -13.53
CA ALA A 8 -13.34 21.25 -13.67
C ALA A 8 -13.91 21.39 -15.10
N ALA A 9 -13.81 22.57 -15.72
CA ALA A 9 -14.24 22.77 -17.10
C ALA A 9 -13.37 22.02 -18.13
N LEU A 10 -12.07 21.84 -17.87
CA LEU A 10 -11.19 21.02 -18.70
C LEU A 10 -11.52 19.53 -18.56
N GLN A 11 -11.76 19.07 -17.33
CA GLN A 11 -12.16 17.72 -17.00
C GLN A 11 -13.53 17.38 -17.63
N GLU A 12 -14.53 18.25 -17.47
CA GLU A 12 -15.86 18.12 -18.06
C GLU A 12 -15.81 18.11 -19.60
N ARG A 13 -14.86 18.84 -20.21
CA ARG A 13 -14.64 18.78 -21.66
C ARG A 13 -13.95 17.51 -22.11
N LEU A 14 -13.05 16.95 -21.30
CA LEU A 14 -12.39 15.66 -21.55
C LEU A 14 -13.38 14.50 -21.40
N ASP A 15 -14.22 14.55 -20.36
CA ASP A 15 -15.26 13.55 -20.07
C ASP A 15 -16.42 13.60 -21.08
N ASN A 16 -16.72 14.78 -21.64
CA ASN A 16 -17.71 14.95 -22.72
C ASN A 16 -17.12 14.81 -24.13
N VAL A 17 -15.86 14.40 -24.32
CA VAL A 17 -15.42 13.96 -25.65
C VAL A 17 -16.01 12.57 -25.85
N PRO A 18 -17.00 12.39 -26.75
CA PRO A 18 -17.47 11.05 -27.02
C PRO A 18 -16.29 10.20 -27.49
N HIS A 19 -16.25 8.94 -27.07
CA HIS A 19 -15.34 7.92 -27.62
C HIS A 19 -15.63 7.61 -29.11
N THR A 20 -16.24 8.55 -29.84
CA THR A 20 -16.34 8.51 -31.29
C THR A 20 -14.93 8.40 -31.85
N PRO A 21 -14.67 7.48 -32.80
CA PRO A 21 -13.42 7.48 -33.54
C PRO A 21 -13.26 8.89 -34.09
N SER A 22 -12.28 9.61 -33.55
CA SER A 22 -12.14 11.06 -33.71
C SER A 22 -12.43 11.45 -35.16
N SER A 23 -13.49 12.23 -35.41
CA SER A 23 -13.84 12.65 -36.78
C SER A 23 -12.66 13.34 -37.48
N TYR A 24 -11.75 13.90 -36.69
CA TYR A 24 -10.44 14.39 -37.11
C TYR A 24 -9.57 13.30 -37.77
N ILE A 25 -9.45 12.10 -37.20
CA ILE A 25 -8.67 11.01 -37.81
C ILE A 25 -9.27 10.63 -39.16
N GLU A 26 -10.58 10.70 -39.33
CA GLU A 26 -11.26 10.41 -40.59
C GLU A 26 -10.98 11.47 -41.66
N THR A 27 -10.75 12.74 -41.30
CA THR A 27 -10.37 13.81 -42.25
C THR A 27 -8.88 13.78 -42.63
N LEU A 28 -8.04 12.99 -41.95
CA LEU A 28 -6.60 12.93 -42.24
C LEU A 28 -6.29 12.26 -43.60
N PRO A 29 -5.23 12.71 -44.31
CA PRO A 29 -4.76 12.08 -45.53
C PRO A 29 -4.40 10.60 -45.33
N LYS A 30 -4.56 9.79 -46.39
CA LYS A 30 -4.28 8.33 -46.37
C LYS A 30 -2.86 8.00 -45.90
N ALA A 31 -1.87 8.82 -46.27
CA ALA A 31 -0.49 8.66 -45.82
C ALA A 31 -0.33 8.80 -44.30
N VAL A 32 -1.04 9.75 -43.69
CA VAL A 32 -1.02 9.98 -42.23
C VAL A 32 -1.72 8.84 -41.50
N LYS A 33 -2.90 8.41 -41.98
CA LYS A 33 -3.61 7.24 -41.43
C LYS A 33 -2.75 5.97 -41.43
N ARG A 34 -1.98 5.72 -42.50
CA ARG A 34 -1.05 4.59 -42.57
C ARG A 34 0.04 4.67 -41.49
N ARG A 35 0.60 5.86 -41.24
CA ARG A 35 1.59 6.06 -40.17
C ARG A 35 0.98 5.83 -38.78
N ILE A 36 -0.22 6.37 -38.53
CA ILE A 36 -0.95 6.14 -37.28
C ILE A 36 -1.20 4.65 -37.05
N ASN A 37 -1.61 3.91 -38.09
CA ASN A 37 -1.80 2.46 -37.97
C ASN A 37 -0.49 1.72 -37.68
N ALA A 38 0.63 2.15 -38.28
CA ALA A 38 1.95 1.60 -37.94
C ALA A 38 2.32 1.88 -36.47
N LEU A 39 2.05 3.09 -35.97
CA LEU A 39 2.26 3.45 -34.56
C LEU A 39 1.37 2.61 -33.62
N LYS A 40 0.11 2.36 -33.98
CA LYS A 40 -0.77 1.45 -33.22
C LYS A 40 -0.20 0.03 -33.15
N GLN A 41 0.34 -0.50 -34.25
CA GLN A 41 0.99 -1.80 -34.24
C GLN A 41 2.22 -1.84 -33.33
N LEU A 42 3.01 -0.76 -33.31
CA LEU A 42 4.12 -0.63 -32.38
C LEU A 42 3.63 -0.57 -30.92
N GLN A 43 2.58 0.20 -30.65
CA GLN A 43 1.99 0.28 -29.31
C GLN A 43 1.51 -1.08 -28.81
N VAL A 44 0.89 -1.88 -29.69
CA VAL A 44 0.48 -3.25 -29.34
C VAL A 44 1.71 -4.09 -28.97
N ARG A 45 2.84 -3.97 -29.67
CA ARG A 45 4.07 -4.68 -29.31
C ARG A 45 4.62 -4.22 -27.96
N CYS A 46 4.58 -2.92 -27.66
CA CYS A 46 4.95 -2.40 -26.34
C CYS A 46 4.08 -3.04 -25.25
N ALA A 47 2.76 -3.07 -25.44
CA ALA A 47 1.84 -3.69 -24.48
C ALA A 47 2.12 -5.19 -24.24
N HIS A 48 2.56 -5.94 -25.26
CA HIS A 48 2.98 -7.34 -25.06
C HIS A 48 4.25 -7.46 -24.21
N ILE A 49 5.18 -6.51 -24.33
CA ILE A 49 6.40 -6.49 -23.50
C ILE A 49 6.04 -6.10 -22.07
N GLU A 50 5.20 -5.08 -21.89
CA GLU A 50 4.67 -4.67 -20.58
C GLU A 50 3.92 -5.81 -19.88
N ALA A 51 3.11 -6.57 -20.61
CA ALA A 51 2.41 -7.73 -20.05
C ALA A 51 3.39 -8.78 -19.48
N LYS A 52 4.47 -9.09 -20.20
CA LYS A 52 5.53 -9.99 -19.70
C LYS A 52 6.25 -9.42 -18.49
N PHE A 53 6.54 -8.11 -18.50
CA PHE A 53 7.14 -7.46 -17.36
C PHE A 53 6.27 -7.59 -16.10
N TYR A 54 4.95 -7.33 -16.21
CA TYR A 54 4.05 -7.47 -15.07
C TYR A 54 3.84 -8.92 -14.64
N GLU A 55 3.90 -9.88 -15.57
CA GLU A 55 3.92 -11.31 -15.24
C GLU A 55 5.16 -11.66 -14.38
N GLU A 56 6.35 -11.21 -14.77
CA GLU A 56 7.59 -11.44 -14.01
C GLU A 56 7.59 -10.71 -12.66
N VAL A 57 7.05 -9.48 -12.60
CA VAL A 57 6.86 -8.75 -11.32
C VAL A 57 5.92 -9.53 -10.40
N HIS A 58 4.82 -10.06 -10.92
CA HIS A 58 3.87 -10.85 -10.12
C HIS A 58 4.52 -12.14 -9.59
N ASP A 59 5.31 -12.84 -10.40
CA ASP A 59 6.09 -14.00 -9.96
C ASP A 59 7.07 -13.64 -8.84
N LEU A 60 7.72 -12.49 -8.97
CA LEU A 60 8.62 -11.97 -7.95
C LEU A 60 7.87 -11.65 -6.65
N GLU A 61 6.74 -10.94 -6.73
CA GLU A 61 5.88 -10.64 -5.59
C GLU A 61 5.45 -11.92 -4.87
N ARG A 62 5.01 -12.95 -5.61
CA ARG A 62 4.63 -14.25 -5.04
C ARG A 62 5.80 -14.90 -4.30
N LYS A 63 6.99 -14.89 -4.90
CA LYS A 63 8.20 -15.46 -4.28
C LYS A 63 8.52 -14.78 -2.95
N TYR A 64 8.50 -13.45 -2.89
CA TYR A 64 8.83 -12.71 -1.67
C TYR A 64 7.69 -12.71 -0.64
N ALA A 65 6.43 -12.76 -1.07
CA ALA A 65 5.29 -12.93 -0.18
C ALA A 65 5.41 -14.21 0.66
N ALA A 66 5.88 -15.32 0.07
CA ALA A 66 6.13 -16.56 0.80
C ALA A 66 7.25 -16.43 1.86
N LEU A 67 8.24 -15.56 1.63
CA LEU A 67 9.30 -15.28 2.61
C LEU A 67 8.80 -14.41 3.76
N TYR A 68 7.86 -13.51 3.50
CA TYR A 68 7.22 -12.69 4.54
C TYR A 68 6.19 -13.45 5.38
N GLN A 69 5.56 -14.49 4.80
CA GLN A 69 4.51 -15.24 5.46
C GLN A 69 4.89 -15.75 6.87
N PRO A 70 6.02 -16.42 7.11
CA PRO A 70 6.38 -16.86 8.47
C PRO A 70 6.59 -15.70 9.45
N LEU A 71 7.06 -14.54 8.97
CA LEU A 71 7.21 -13.34 9.80
C LEU A 71 5.82 -12.78 10.19
N PHE A 72 4.87 -12.78 9.26
CA PHE A 72 3.50 -12.34 9.53
C PHE A 72 2.73 -13.31 10.40
N ASP A 73 2.98 -14.62 10.27
CA ASP A 73 2.41 -15.64 11.15
C ASP A 73 2.90 -15.46 12.59
N LYS A 74 4.22 -15.28 12.78
CA LYS A 74 4.79 -14.99 14.10
C LYS A 74 4.29 -13.67 14.69
N ARG A 75 4.19 -12.63 13.87
CA ARG A 75 3.59 -11.35 14.29
C ARG A 75 2.15 -11.54 14.75
N ARG A 76 1.36 -12.37 14.06
CA ARG A 76 -0.02 -12.68 14.47
C ARG A 76 -0.04 -13.39 15.82
N GLU A 77 0.86 -14.33 16.08
CA GLU A 77 0.96 -15.04 17.37
C GLU A 77 1.20 -14.05 18.52
N PHE A 78 2.07 -13.06 18.34
CA PHE A 78 2.31 -11.99 19.32
C PHE A 78 1.12 -11.04 19.49
N ILE A 79 0.49 -10.61 18.38
CA ILE A 79 -0.69 -9.72 18.44
C ILE A 79 -1.87 -10.39 19.17
N THR A 80 -2.06 -11.69 18.96
CA THR A 80 -3.17 -12.45 19.58
C THR A 80 -2.85 -12.94 21.00
N GLY A 81 -1.57 -12.85 21.42
CA GLY A 81 -1.09 -13.36 22.69
C GLY A 81 -1.13 -14.89 22.78
N ASP A 82 -1.00 -15.58 21.64
CA ASP A 82 -0.91 -17.05 21.62
C ASP A 82 0.51 -17.51 21.99
N VAL A 83 1.51 -16.67 21.75
CA VAL A 83 2.91 -16.85 22.14
C VAL A 83 3.42 -15.53 22.71
N GLU A 84 4.12 -15.57 23.84
CA GLU A 84 4.82 -14.40 24.38
C GLU A 84 6.23 -14.28 23.77
N PRO A 85 6.69 -13.08 23.40
CA PRO A 85 8.05 -12.86 22.92
C PRO A 85 9.10 -13.26 23.97
N THR A 86 10.22 -13.79 23.51
CA THR A 86 11.39 -14.00 24.38
C THR A 86 12.13 -12.69 24.66
N ASP A 87 12.94 -12.64 25.72
CA ASP A 87 13.73 -11.45 26.06
C ASP A 87 14.59 -10.97 24.88
N ALA A 88 15.23 -11.92 24.17
CA ALA A 88 16.06 -11.60 22.99
C ALA A 88 15.25 -11.05 21.79
N GLU A 89 13.97 -11.40 21.66
CA GLU A 89 13.10 -10.87 20.60
C GLU A 89 12.51 -9.51 20.94
N SER A 90 12.44 -9.20 22.24
CA SER A 90 11.99 -7.90 22.76
C SER A 90 13.12 -6.87 22.77
N GLU A 91 14.38 -7.33 22.78
CA GLU A 91 15.55 -6.47 22.64
C GLU A 91 15.70 -5.96 21.20
N TRP A 92 15.53 -4.65 21.01
CA TRP A 92 15.81 -4.00 19.74
C TRP A 92 17.30 -3.76 19.55
N HIS A 93 17.97 -4.68 18.85
CA HIS A 93 19.38 -4.56 18.48
C HIS A 93 19.51 -4.02 17.06
N SER A 94 19.81 -2.73 16.90
CA SER A 94 20.34 -2.22 15.61
C SER A 94 21.85 -2.41 15.59
N GLU A 95 22.32 -3.65 15.62
CA GLU A 95 23.75 -3.94 15.82
C GLU A 95 24.60 -3.85 14.54
N ASN A 96 24.02 -3.54 13.38
CA ASN A 96 24.77 -3.39 12.13
C ASN A 96 24.39 -2.12 11.33
N GLU A 97 25.38 -1.41 10.76
CA GLU A 97 25.19 -0.17 9.99
C GLU A 97 24.25 -0.35 8.78
N GLU A 98 24.23 -1.55 8.18
CA GLU A 98 23.34 -1.91 7.07
C GLU A 98 21.87 -2.02 7.53
N GLU A 99 21.64 -2.62 8.71
CA GLU A 99 20.31 -2.75 9.31
C GLU A 99 19.81 -1.40 9.82
N GLU A 100 20.69 -0.55 10.35
CA GLU A 100 20.34 0.81 10.77
C GLU A 100 19.89 1.69 9.58
N LYS A 101 20.52 1.55 8.41
CA LYS A 101 20.08 2.22 7.17
C LYS A 101 18.71 1.74 6.70
N LEU A 102 18.41 0.45 6.84
CA LEU A 102 17.13 -0.14 6.44
C LEU A 102 16.01 0.15 7.45
N ALA A 103 16.34 0.26 8.74
CA ALA A 103 15.42 0.51 9.85
C ALA A 103 15.24 2.00 10.20
N GLY A 104 15.87 2.92 9.46
CA GLY A 104 15.97 4.34 9.82
C GLY A 104 14.63 5.02 10.16
N ASP A 105 13.57 4.73 9.42
CA ASP A 105 12.22 5.27 9.67
C ASP A 105 11.45 4.55 10.80
N MET A 106 11.87 3.34 11.17
CA MET A 106 11.21 2.54 12.22
C MET A 106 11.68 2.95 13.61
N LYS A 107 12.95 3.38 13.73
CA LYS A 107 13.59 3.85 14.98
C LYS A 107 12.98 5.16 15.51
N SER A 108 12.45 6.01 14.64
CA SER A 108 11.86 7.30 15.04
C SER A 108 10.36 7.22 15.40
N LYS A 109 9.66 6.18 14.95
CA LYS A 109 8.21 6.01 15.18
C LYS A 109 7.87 5.34 16.51
N VAL A 110 8.82 4.69 17.17
CA VAL A 110 8.58 3.89 18.38
C VAL A 110 9.53 4.31 19.49
N VAL A 111 9.01 5.05 20.47
CA VAL A 111 9.66 5.27 21.77
C VAL A 111 8.79 4.59 22.83
N VAL A 112 9.07 3.31 23.11
CA VAL A 112 8.49 2.63 24.28
C VAL A 112 9.37 3.00 25.46
N THR A 113 8.90 3.93 26.31
CA THR A 113 9.56 4.17 27.60
C THR A 113 8.98 3.19 28.60
N GLU A 114 9.78 2.20 29.02
CA GLU A 114 9.47 1.45 30.24
C GLU A 114 9.52 2.44 31.41
N LYS A 115 8.37 2.95 31.84
CA LYS A 115 8.27 3.57 33.15
C LYS A 115 8.33 2.44 34.16
N ALA A 116 9.51 2.25 34.75
CA ALA A 116 9.67 1.53 36.00
C ALA A 116 8.83 2.23 37.10
N ALA A 117 7.57 1.82 37.25
CA ALA A 117 6.72 2.19 38.37
C ALA A 117 5.95 0.95 38.83
N ALA A 118 6.40 0.41 39.94
CA ALA A 118 5.85 -0.75 40.61
C ALA A 118 4.42 -0.51 41.15
N THR A 119 3.73 -1.62 41.44
CA THR A 119 2.60 -1.80 42.37
C THR A 119 1.22 -1.26 41.97
N ALA A 120 0.55 -1.99 41.09
CA ALA A 120 -0.88 -2.32 41.14
C ALA A 120 -1.05 -3.59 40.29
N GLU A 121 -2.07 -4.44 40.53
CA GLU A 121 -2.44 -5.49 39.58
C GLU A 121 -2.81 -4.82 38.26
N GLU A 122 -1.84 -4.59 37.38
CA GLU A 122 -2.14 -4.22 36.01
C GLU A 122 -2.86 -5.41 35.37
N PRO A 123 -3.95 -5.17 34.63
CA PRO A 123 -4.50 -6.21 33.80
C PRO A 123 -3.37 -6.74 32.93
N ASP A 124 -3.23 -8.06 32.84
CA ASP A 124 -2.34 -8.73 31.90
C ASP A 124 -3.14 -8.97 30.62
N PRO A 125 -3.17 -8.01 29.67
CA PRO A 125 -3.96 -8.18 28.46
C PRO A 125 -3.34 -9.29 27.62
N LYS A 126 -4.16 -10.23 27.17
CA LYS A 126 -3.72 -11.22 26.19
C LYS A 126 -3.36 -10.52 24.88
N GLY A 127 -2.09 -10.56 24.48
CA GLY A 127 -1.60 -9.99 23.21
C GLY A 127 -1.66 -8.46 23.16
N ILE A 128 -1.95 -7.90 21.99
CA ILE A 128 -2.04 -6.45 21.76
C ILE A 128 -3.50 -6.09 21.41
N PRO A 129 -4.29 -5.57 22.38
CA PRO A 129 -5.67 -5.19 22.14
C PRO A 129 -5.83 -4.14 21.02
N GLU A 130 -6.88 -4.27 20.22
CA GLU A 130 -7.27 -3.31 19.18
C GLU A 130 -6.16 -2.99 18.15
N PHE A 131 -5.19 -3.89 17.95
CA PHE A 131 -4.03 -3.67 17.08
C PHE A 131 -4.42 -3.23 15.67
N TRP A 132 -5.26 -4.02 14.98
CA TRP A 132 -5.68 -3.72 13.60
C TRP A 132 -6.66 -2.54 13.52
N PHE A 133 -7.58 -2.41 14.49
CA PHE A 133 -8.44 -1.24 14.59
C PHE A 133 -7.62 0.06 14.69
N THR A 134 -6.61 0.06 15.57
CA THR A 134 -5.69 1.18 15.75
C THR A 134 -4.96 1.50 14.45
N ILE A 135 -4.50 0.49 13.70
CA ILE A 135 -3.88 0.70 12.38
C ILE A 135 -4.88 1.33 11.41
N PHE A 136 -6.08 0.79 11.28
CA PHE A 136 -7.08 1.31 10.36
C PHE A 136 -7.49 2.76 10.68
N ARG A 137 -7.45 3.17 11.95
CA ARG A 137 -7.71 4.56 12.35
C ARG A 137 -6.55 5.52 12.10
N ASN A 138 -5.31 5.04 12.11
CA ASN A 138 -4.12 5.87 11.96
C ASN A 138 -3.60 5.98 10.51
N VAL A 139 -4.10 5.16 9.59
CA VAL A 139 -3.78 5.25 8.17
C VAL A 139 -4.86 6.06 7.47
N ASP A 140 -4.53 7.29 7.04
CA ASP A 140 -5.47 8.28 6.46
C ASP A 140 -6.50 7.67 5.50
N MET A 141 -6.03 6.98 4.45
CA MET A 141 -6.88 6.36 3.44
C MET A 141 -7.82 5.27 4.01
N LEU A 142 -7.38 4.53 5.02
CA LEU A 142 -8.20 3.47 5.64
C LEU A 142 -9.17 4.07 6.65
N SER A 143 -8.80 5.15 7.33
CA SER A 143 -9.64 5.80 8.34
C SER A 143 -10.94 6.34 7.74
N GLU A 144 -10.89 6.83 6.50
CA GLU A 144 -12.07 7.31 5.75
C GLU A 144 -13.06 6.19 5.41
N LEU A 145 -12.60 4.92 5.39
CA LEU A 145 -13.44 3.76 5.10
C LEU A 145 -14.10 3.16 6.35
N VAL A 146 -13.61 3.48 7.55
CA VAL A 146 -14.12 2.92 8.82
C VAL A 146 -15.24 3.78 9.37
N GLN A 147 -16.45 3.21 9.48
CA GLN A 147 -17.61 3.86 10.07
C GLN A 147 -17.83 3.43 11.53
N GLU A 148 -18.71 4.14 12.26
CA GLU A 148 -18.97 3.88 13.69
C GLU A 148 -19.44 2.43 13.96
N TYR A 149 -20.20 1.84 13.05
CA TYR A 149 -20.67 0.46 13.19
C TYR A 149 -19.62 -0.60 12.86
N ASP A 150 -18.52 -0.24 12.19
CA ASP A 150 -17.41 -1.14 11.89
C ASP A 150 -16.47 -1.29 13.10
N GLU A 151 -16.44 -0.29 13.99
CA GLU A 151 -15.57 -0.27 15.17
C GLU A 151 -15.65 -1.54 16.04
N PRO A 152 -16.84 -2.01 16.48
CA PRO A 152 -16.91 -3.23 17.28
C PRO A 152 -16.46 -4.48 16.53
N ILE A 153 -16.48 -4.48 15.20
CA ILE A 153 -16.07 -5.63 14.38
C ILE A 153 -14.55 -5.66 14.25
N LEU A 154 -13.91 -4.51 14.06
CA LEU A 154 -12.47 -4.37 13.83
C LEU A 154 -11.61 -4.53 15.11
N LYS A 155 -12.25 -4.55 16.28
CA LYS A 155 -11.58 -4.76 17.58
C LYS A 155 -11.27 -6.24 17.88
N HIS A 156 -11.68 -7.16 17.01
CA HIS A 156 -11.44 -8.61 17.12
C HIS A 156 -10.49 -9.11 16.03
#